data_AF-A0A356KTC5-F1
#
_entry.id   AF-A0A356KTC5-F1
#
_cell.length_a   1.000
_cell.length_b   1.000
_cell.length_c   1.000
_cell.angle_alpha   90.00
_cell.angle_beta   90.00
_cell.angle_gamma   90.00
#
_symmetry.space_group_name_H-M   'P 1'
#
loop_
_entity.id
_entity.type
_entity.pdbx_description
1 polymer ?
#
loop_
_entity_poly.entity_id
_entity_poly.type
_entity_poly.pdbx_seq_one_letter_code
_entity_poly.pdbx_strand_id
1 'polypeptide(L)'
;MSDPIRDLHDVAESASTRIAMARWTELLDRSALPLFVGTGAALVGLRLAGYGLGWKLALVGGGTLVGVWLLSTLIAAFIARPPALTALARWDEKAGRAELFTSALSFVREGAEGPAVELHIQRAAAELPEARKALPRELSYYVSNPSWLAPILFLAFLSTGLLEAPPAVAGPKDGLSEEERERAAAAGEQLEERADALDPKNLTPEEQAELDKIKQELKKTAKKLKQPGQEATQREVLAELERRARQAEKLARKMGADQREKISGGMLAELERHA
;
A
#
# COMPACT_ATOMS: atom_id res chain seq x y z
N MET A 1 -39.74 -14.23 -35.41
CA MET A 1 -38.46 -14.19 -36.14
C MET A 1 -37.78 -12.92 -35.72
N SER A 2 -36.55 -13.00 -35.19
CA SER A 2 -35.77 -11.80 -34.88
C SER A 2 -35.45 -11.07 -36.19
N ASP A 3 -35.36 -9.75 -36.10
CA ASP A 3 -34.96 -8.91 -37.23
C ASP A 3 -33.46 -9.16 -37.49
N PRO A 4 -33.08 -9.77 -38.63
CA PRO A 4 -31.69 -10.13 -38.92
C PRO A 4 -30.76 -8.91 -38.91
N ILE A 5 -31.29 -7.71 -39.16
CA ILE A 5 -30.54 -6.46 -39.11
C ILE A 5 -30.15 -6.12 -37.68
N ARG A 6 -31.11 -6.24 -36.75
CA ARG A 6 -30.87 -6.00 -35.32
C ARG A 6 -29.87 -7.00 -34.75
N ASP A 7 -29.99 -8.27 -35.13
CA ASP A 7 -29.09 -9.32 -34.66
C ASP A 7 -27.64 -9.09 -35.15
N LEU A 8 -27.45 -8.62 -36.39
CA LEU A 8 -26.12 -8.26 -36.92
C LEU A 8 -25.51 -7.08 -36.16
N HIS A 9 -26.29 -6.05 -35.84
CA HIS A 9 -25.83 -4.92 -35.04
C HIS A 9 -25.41 -5.34 -33.63
N ASP A 10 -26.22 -6.15 -32.95
CA ASP A 10 -25.94 -6.63 -31.60
C ASP A 10 -24.66 -7.48 -31.55
N VAL A 11 -24.45 -8.34 -32.56
CA VAL A 11 -23.23 -9.15 -32.68
C VAL A 11 -22.02 -8.29 -33.00
N ALA A 12 -22.15 -7.26 -33.84
CA ALA A 12 -21.07 -6.33 -34.14
C ALA A 12 -20.62 -5.54 -32.89
N GLU A 13 -21.56 -5.08 -32.06
CA GLU A 13 -21.26 -4.45 -30.78
C GLU A 13 -20.54 -5.42 -29.84
N SER A 14 -20.99 -6.68 -29.77
CA SER A 14 -20.35 -7.71 -28.96
C SER A 14 -18.91 -8.01 -29.41
N ALA A 15 -18.69 -8.15 -30.72
CA ALA A 15 -17.37 -8.33 -31.31
C ALA A 15 -16.46 -7.13 -31.02
N SER A 16 -16.99 -5.91 -31.16
CA SER A 16 -16.25 -4.68 -30.88
C SER A 16 -15.82 -4.58 -29.42
N THR A 17 -16.71 -4.92 -28.47
CA THR A 17 -16.37 -4.95 -27.04
C THR A 17 -15.31 -6.00 -26.73
N ARG A 18 -15.37 -7.18 -27.36
CA ARG A 18 -14.35 -8.22 -27.19
C ARG A 18 -13.00 -7.80 -27.73
N ILE A 19 -12.95 -7.12 -28.88
CA ILE A 19 -11.71 -6.56 -29.43
C ILE A 19 -11.14 -5.49 -28.50
N ALA A 20 -11.99 -4.63 -27.91
CA ALA A 20 -11.56 -3.66 -26.91
C ALA A 20 -10.98 -4.34 -25.67
N MET A 21 -11.59 -5.43 -25.19
CA MET A 21 -11.06 -6.22 -24.06
C MET A 21 -9.71 -6.88 -24.39
N ALA A 22 -9.57 -7.46 -25.58
CA ALA A 22 -8.29 -8.02 -26.02
C ALA A 22 -7.19 -6.95 -26.09
N ARG A 23 -7.54 -5.74 -26.53
CA ARG A 23 -6.62 -4.61 -26.53
C ARG A 23 -6.28 -4.14 -25.13
N TRP A 24 -7.24 -4.13 -24.21
CA TRP A 24 -7.01 -3.78 -22.82
C TRP A 24 -5.99 -4.73 -22.19
N THR A 25 -6.15 -6.05 -22.37
CA THR A 25 -5.18 -7.03 -21.86
C THR A 25 -3.79 -6.85 -22.48
N GLU A 26 -3.71 -6.57 -23.78
CA GLU A 26 -2.43 -6.26 -24.43
C GLU A 26 -1.76 -5.00 -23.87
N LEU A 27 -2.53 -3.95 -23.58
CA LEU A 27 -2.03 -2.73 -22.94
C LEU A 27 -1.54 -3.00 -21.51
N LEU A 28 -2.25 -3.83 -20.75
CA LEU A 28 -1.80 -4.27 -19.41
C LEU A 28 -0.46 -5.00 -19.53
N ASP A 29 -0.36 -5.99 -20.41
CA ASP A 29 0.85 -6.79 -20.63
C ASP A 29 2.06 -5.92 -21.00
N ARG A 30 1.87 -4.97 -21.92
CA ARG A 30 2.95 -4.11 -22.42
C ARG A 30 3.41 -3.07 -21.39
N SER A 31 2.52 -2.59 -20.52
CA SER A 31 2.81 -1.48 -19.60
C SER A 31 3.15 -1.91 -18.18
N ALA A 32 2.77 -3.12 -17.74
CA ALA A 32 2.98 -3.58 -16.37
C ALA A 32 4.46 -3.58 -15.95
N LEU A 33 5.32 -4.27 -16.70
CA LEU A 33 6.75 -4.36 -16.38
C LEU A 33 7.46 -3.01 -16.34
N PRO A 34 7.43 -2.17 -17.40
CA PRO A 34 8.14 -0.90 -17.38
C PRO A 34 7.62 0.04 -16.28
N LEU A 35 6.31 0.03 -16.02
CA LEU A 35 5.72 0.86 -14.98
C LEU A 35 6.16 0.40 -13.59
N PHE A 36 5.87 -0.84 -13.20
CA PHE A 36 6.11 -1.29 -11.82
C PHE A 36 7.59 -1.51 -11.50
N VAL A 37 8.39 -2.00 -12.45
CA VAL A 37 9.84 -2.12 -12.25
C VAL A 37 10.49 -0.74 -12.22
N GLY A 38 10.10 0.16 -13.13
CA GLY A 38 10.61 1.53 -13.18
C GLY A 38 10.27 2.32 -11.91
N THR A 39 9.02 2.29 -11.48
CA THR A 39 8.58 2.95 -10.24
C THR A 39 9.22 2.31 -9.00
N GLY A 40 9.32 0.97 -8.96
CA GLY A 40 10.02 0.27 -7.88
C GLY A 40 11.49 0.68 -7.77
N ALA A 41 12.21 0.72 -8.88
CA ALA A 41 13.60 1.16 -8.92
C ALA A 41 13.76 2.63 -8.50
N ALA A 42 12.86 3.51 -8.93
CA ALA A 42 12.85 4.91 -8.51
C ALA A 42 12.62 5.06 -7.00
N LEU A 43 11.69 4.28 -6.43
CA LEU A 43 11.43 4.26 -4.99
C LEU A 43 12.63 3.73 -4.20
N VAL A 44 13.30 2.69 -4.68
CA VAL A 44 14.56 2.21 -4.07
C VAL A 44 15.62 3.31 -4.09
N GLY A 45 15.82 4.00 -5.23
CA GLY A 45 16.75 5.11 -5.32
C GLY A 45 16.43 6.25 -4.36
N LEU A 46 15.14 6.58 -4.21
CA LEU A 46 14.67 7.61 -3.29
C LEU A 46 14.92 7.21 -1.82
N ARG A 47 14.69 5.94 -1.48
CA ARG A 47 15.00 5.40 -0.14
C ARG A 47 16.51 5.41 0.15
N LEU A 48 17.34 5.00 -0.81
CA LEU A 48 18.81 5.05 -0.68
C LEU A 48 19.35 6.48 -0.54
N ALA A 49 18.68 7.46 -1.13
CA ALA A 49 18.99 8.87 -0.97
C ALA A 49 18.53 9.47 0.38
N GLY A 50 17.93 8.67 1.27
CA GLY A 50 17.54 9.09 2.61
C GLY A 50 16.20 9.82 2.69
N TYR A 51 15.40 9.84 1.62
CA TYR A 51 14.05 10.38 1.68
C TYR A 51 13.12 9.38 2.38
N GLY A 52 12.69 9.73 3.60
CA GLY A 52 11.79 8.93 4.41
C GLY A 52 10.36 8.95 3.86
N LEU A 53 10.06 8.09 2.90
CA LEU A 53 8.68 7.82 2.49
C LEU A 53 8.15 6.64 3.32
N GLY A 54 7.35 6.95 4.36
CA GLY A 54 6.80 5.95 5.25
C GLY A 54 6.01 4.86 4.51
N TRP A 55 6.15 3.61 4.93
CA TRP A 55 5.53 2.45 4.25
C TRP A 55 4.01 2.60 4.03
N LYS A 56 3.28 3.24 4.95
CA LYS A 56 1.84 3.52 4.79
C LYS A 56 1.56 4.42 3.60
N LEU A 57 2.32 5.51 3.46
CA LEU A 57 2.18 6.45 2.35
C LEU A 57 2.58 5.79 1.04
N ALA A 58 3.65 4.98 1.07
CA ALA A 58 4.09 4.19 -0.07
C ALA A 58 3.01 3.20 -0.53
N LEU A 59 2.34 2.49 0.39
CA LEU A 59 1.25 1.57 0.05
C LEU A 59 0.03 2.29 -0.52
N VAL A 60 -0.39 3.40 0.07
CA VAL A 60 -1.53 4.20 -0.44
C VAL A 60 -1.20 4.74 -1.84
N GLY A 61 0.00 5.29 -2.02
CA GLY A 61 0.48 5.78 -3.31
C GLY A 61 0.58 4.66 -4.35
N GLY A 62 1.12 3.51 -3.97
CA GLY A 62 1.23 2.33 -4.83
C GLY A 62 -0.13 1.75 -5.23
N GLY A 63 -1.07 1.64 -4.29
CA GLY A 63 -2.45 1.22 -4.58
C GLY A 63 -3.17 2.21 -5.51
N THR A 64 -2.97 3.50 -5.29
CA THR A 64 -3.51 4.56 -6.17
C THR A 64 -2.93 4.46 -7.57
N LEU A 65 -1.61 4.25 -7.69
CA LEU A 65 -0.94 4.04 -8.97
C LEU A 65 -1.51 2.85 -9.73
N VAL A 66 -1.70 1.71 -9.06
CA VAL A 66 -2.31 0.51 -9.66
C VAL A 66 -3.74 0.81 -10.13
N GLY A 67 -4.55 1.48 -9.30
CA GLY A 67 -5.93 1.85 -9.66
C GLY A 67 -6.00 2.78 -10.88
N VAL A 68 -5.17 3.84 -10.90
CA VAL A 68 -5.08 4.77 -12.02
C VAL A 68 -4.57 4.08 -13.28
N TRP A 69 -3.59 3.18 -13.16
CA TRP A 69 -3.09 2.40 -14.28
C TRP A 69 -4.15 1.48 -14.90
N LEU A 70 -4.89 0.73 -14.07
CA LEU A 70 -5.99 -0.12 -14.54
C LEU A 70 -7.08 0.70 -15.24
N LEU A 71 -7.47 1.83 -14.65
CA LEU A 71 -8.50 2.69 -15.20
C LEU A 71 -8.06 3.37 -16.50
N SER A 72 -6.84 3.90 -16.55
CA SER A 72 -6.31 4.58 -17.74
C SER A 72 -6.13 3.62 -18.92
N THR A 73 -5.62 2.42 -18.69
CA THR A 73 -5.50 1.39 -19.76
C THR A 73 -6.87 0.93 -20.25
N LEU A 74 -7.85 0.79 -19.35
CA LEU A 74 -9.23 0.45 -19.71
C LEU A 74 -9.87 1.54 -20.57
N ILE A 75 -9.79 2.80 -20.12
CA ILE A 75 -10.30 3.95 -20.87
C ILE A 75 -9.63 4.03 -22.24
N ALA A 76 -8.31 3.90 -22.31
CA ALA A 76 -7.57 3.93 -23.58
C ALA A 76 -8.02 2.82 -24.55
N ALA A 77 -8.27 1.61 -24.04
CA ALA A 77 -8.76 0.50 -24.85
C ALA A 77 -10.18 0.76 -25.41
N PHE A 78 -11.06 1.37 -24.61
CA PHE A 78 -12.44 1.67 -25.00
C PHE A 78 -12.57 2.91 -25.89
N ILE A 79 -11.76 3.94 -25.70
CA ILE A 79 -11.70 5.09 -26.62
C ILE A 79 -11.26 4.61 -28.01
N ALA A 80 -10.33 3.66 -28.05
CA ALA A 80 -9.80 3.12 -29.29
C ALA A 80 -10.56 1.87 -29.77
N ARG A 81 -11.82 1.71 -29.32
CA ARG A 81 -12.74 0.64 -29.72
C ARG A 81 -13.10 0.79 -31.20
N PRO A 82 -12.95 -0.28 -32.02
CA PRO A 82 -13.28 -0.20 -33.43
C PRO A 82 -14.80 -0.05 -33.66
N PRO A 83 -15.22 0.71 -34.68
CA PRO A 83 -16.63 0.80 -35.04
C PRO A 83 -17.16 -0.57 -35.51
N ALA A 84 -18.48 -0.75 -35.45
CA ALA A 84 -19.17 -2.02 -35.70
C ALA A 84 -18.74 -2.73 -37.00
N LEU A 85 -18.66 -2.00 -38.13
CA LEU A 85 -18.22 -2.56 -39.42
C LEU A 85 -16.78 -3.10 -39.36
N THR A 86 -15.84 -2.32 -38.81
CA THR A 86 -14.44 -2.73 -38.68
C THR A 86 -14.29 -3.90 -37.70
N ALA A 87 -15.11 -3.95 -36.65
CA ALA A 87 -15.13 -5.06 -35.71
C ALA A 87 -15.59 -6.36 -36.39
N LEU A 88 -16.65 -6.31 -37.19
CA LEU A 88 -17.10 -7.45 -38.01
C LEU A 88 -16.04 -7.85 -39.02
N ALA A 89 -15.40 -6.90 -39.71
CA ALA A 89 -14.36 -7.20 -40.71
C ALA A 89 -13.21 -7.99 -40.10
N ARG A 90 -12.70 -7.53 -38.95
CA ARG A 90 -11.66 -8.24 -38.20
C ARG A 90 -12.11 -9.61 -37.70
N TRP A 91 -13.38 -9.73 -37.33
CA TRP A 91 -13.91 -11.00 -36.86
C TRP A 91 -14.05 -12.01 -38.02
N ASP A 92 -14.57 -11.59 -39.17
CA ASP A 92 -14.71 -12.41 -40.36
C ASP A 92 -13.35 -12.83 -40.92
N GLU A 93 -12.38 -11.92 -40.93
CA GLU A 93 -10.99 -12.23 -41.31
C GLU A 93 -10.40 -13.31 -40.39
N LYS A 94 -10.53 -13.14 -39.06
CA LYS A 94 -9.99 -14.10 -38.08
C LYS A 94 -10.69 -15.45 -38.11
N ALA A 95 -11.98 -15.48 -38.43
CA ALA A 95 -12.78 -16.69 -38.53
C ALA A 95 -12.78 -17.32 -39.94
N GLY A 96 -12.12 -16.69 -40.92
CA GLY A 96 -12.03 -17.20 -42.30
C GLY A 96 -13.36 -17.18 -43.07
N ARG A 97 -14.27 -16.25 -42.77
CA ARG A 97 -15.63 -16.20 -43.35
C ARG A 97 -15.79 -15.35 -44.61
N ALA A 98 -14.68 -14.94 -45.23
CA ALA A 98 -14.69 -14.14 -46.46
C ALA A 98 -15.66 -12.94 -46.39
N GLU A 99 -15.61 -12.19 -45.29
CA GLU A 99 -16.38 -10.94 -45.08
C GLU A 99 -17.92 -11.11 -45.10
N LEU A 100 -18.44 -12.31 -44.86
CA LEU A 100 -19.88 -12.62 -44.88
C LEU A 100 -20.73 -11.63 -44.07
N PHE A 101 -20.38 -11.36 -42.81
CA PHE A 101 -21.17 -10.49 -41.93
C PHE A 101 -20.87 -9.01 -42.19
N THR A 102 -19.63 -8.68 -42.53
CA THR A 102 -19.25 -7.29 -42.89
C THR A 102 -20.02 -6.80 -44.11
N SER A 103 -20.06 -7.60 -45.17
CA SER A 103 -20.78 -7.27 -46.41
C SER A 103 -22.29 -7.28 -46.21
N ALA A 104 -22.84 -8.21 -45.42
CA ALA A 104 -24.26 -8.18 -45.06
C ALA A 104 -24.64 -6.88 -44.32
N LEU A 105 -23.82 -6.44 -43.36
CA LEU A 105 -24.07 -5.18 -42.65
C LEU A 105 -23.90 -3.95 -43.57
N SER A 106 -22.94 -3.95 -44.51
CA SER A 106 -22.77 -2.83 -45.44
C SER A 106 -23.96 -2.70 -46.38
N PHE A 107 -24.45 -3.80 -46.96
CA PHE A 107 -25.63 -3.79 -47.82
C PHE A 107 -26.86 -3.23 -47.11
N VAL A 108 -27.09 -3.63 -45.86
CA VAL A 108 -28.19 -3.12 -45.06
C VAL A 108 -28.04 -1.62 -44.78
N ARG A 109 -26.83 -1.14 -44.44
CA ARG A 109 -26.60 0.29 -44.16
C ARG A 109 -26.71 1.18 -45.39
N GLU A 110 -26.32 0.67 -46.55
CA GLU A 110 -26.37 1.39 -47.83
C GLU A 110 -27.77 1.33 -48.47
N GLY A 111 -28.67 0.49 -47.97
CA GLY A 111 -29.98 0.25 -48.59
C GLY A 111 -29.83 -0.42 -49.95
N ALA A 112 -28.83 -1.28 -50.12
CA ALA A 112 -28.60 -1.99 -51.36
C ALA A 112 -29.73 -3.00 -51.61
N GLU A 113 -30.30 -2.97 -52.81
CA GLU A 113 -31.40 -3.84 -53.21
C GLU A 113 -30.97 -4.80 -54.33
N GLY A 114 -31.61 -5.96 -54.38
CA GLY A 114 -31.44 -6.93 -55.46
C GLY A 114 -31.44 -8.38 -54.99
N PRO A 115 -31.71 -9.33 -55.89
CA PRO A 115 -31.83 -10.75 -55.53
C PRO A 115 -30.54 -11.35 -54.98
N ALA A 116 -29.37 -10.87 -55.44
CA ALA A 116 -28.08 -11.31 -54.92
C ALA A 116 -27.81 -10.79 -53.50
N VAL A 117 -28.21 -9.54 -53.20
CA VAL A 117 -28.07 -8.91 -51.88
C VAL A 117 -28.97 -9.62 -50.86
N GLU A 118 -30.22 -9.86 -51.24
CA GLU A 118 -31.20 -10.56 -50.41
C GLU A 118 -30.71 -11.98 -50.06
N LEU A 119 -30.19 -12.71 -51.04
CA LEU A 119 -29.63 -14.05 -50.83
C LEU A 119 -28.41 -14.02 -49.89
N HIS A 120 -27.57 -12.99 -50.00
CA HIS A 120 -26.41 -12.82 -49.12
C HIS A 120 -26.80 -12.50 -47.67
N ILE A 121 -27.78 -11.61 -47.48
CA ILE A 121 -28.32 -11.27 -46.15
C ILE A 121 -28.97 -12.51 -45.52
N GLN A 122 -29.74 -13.29 -46.27
CA GLN A 122 -30.34 -14.54 -45.79
C GLN A 122 -29.28 -15.56 -45.38
N ARG A 123 -28.21 -15.71 -46.17
CA ARG A 123 -27.08 -16.58 -45.82
C ARG A 123 -26.41 -16.12 -44.53
N ALA A 124 -26.12 -14.82 -44.39
CA ALA A 124 -25.55 -14.26 -43.18
C ALA A 124 -26.47 -14.50 -41.96
N ALA A 125 -27.77 -14.27 -42.10
CA ALA A 125 -28.75 -14.52 -41.05
C ALA A 125 -28.80 -15.99 -40.62
N ALA A 126 -28.63 -16.93 -41.55
CA ALA A 126 -28.60 -18.36 -41.25
C ALA A 126 -27.33 -18.79 -40.51
N GLU A 127 -26.17 -18.21 -40.83
CA GLU A 127 -24.88 -18.55 -40.20
C GLU A 127 -24.66 -17.81 -38.85
N LEU A 128 -25.36 -16.70 -38.63
CA LEU A 128 -25.17 -15.81 -37.48
C LEU A 128 -25.36 -16.49 -36.10
N PRO A 129 -26.37 -17.36 -35.86
CA PRO A 129 -26.58 -17.96 -34.54
C PRO A 129 -25.41 -18.85 -34.09
N GLU A 130 -24.85 -19.64 -34.99
CA GLU A 130 -23.70 -20.50 -34.70
C GLU A 130 -22.40 -19.67 -34.60
N ALA A 131 -22.22 -18.69 -35.49
CA ALA A 131 -21.09 -17.77 -35.40
C ALA A 131 -21.08 -17.00 -34.07
N ARG A 132 -22.24 -16.52 -33.60
CA ARG A 132 -22.38 -15.84 -32.31
C ARG A 132 -21.93 -16.71 -31.13
N LYS A 133 -22.21 -18.02 -31.17
CA LYS A 133 -21.74 -18.96 -30.13
C LYS A 133 -20.22 -19.15 -30.19
N ALA A 134 -19.63 -19.12 -31.38
CA ALA A 134 -18.19 -19.26 -31.59
C ALA A 134 -17.38 -17.98 -31.29
N LEU A 135 -18.05 -16.81 -31.26
CA LEU A 135 -17.45 -15.49 -31.02
C LEU A 135 -16.44 -15.45 -29.85
N PRO A 136 -16.71 -16.03 -28.66
CA PRO A 136 -15.76 -15.98 -27.55
C PRO A 136 -14.47 -16.75 -27.81
N ARG A 137 -14.55 -17.85 -28.56
CA ARG A 137 -13.42 -18.72 -28.89
C ARG A 137 -12.57 -18.10 -29.99
N GLU A 138 -13.21 -17.54 -31.00
CA GLU A 138 -12.52 -16.93 -32.14
C GLU A 138 -11.89 -15.59 -31.78
N LEU A 139 -12.55 -14.77 -30.95
CA LEU A 139 -12.00 -13.55 -30.37
C LEU A 139 -11.55 -13.77 -28.91
N SER A 140 -10.74 -14.80 -28.70
CA SER A 140 -10.09 -15.04 -27.40
C SER A 140 -9.10 -13.91 -27.07
N TYR A 141 -9.15 -13.43 -25.84
CA TYR A 141 -8.11 -12.60 -25.25
C TYR A 141 -7.32 -13.43 -24.24
N TYR A 142 -5.99 -13.37 -24.32
CA TYR A 142 -5.10 -14.03 -23.37
C TYR A 142 -4.64 -13.01 -22.35
N VAL A 143 -4.76 -13.38 -21.07
CA VAL A 143 -4.21 -12.62 -19.97
C VAL A 143 -2.86 -13.25 -19.63
N SER A 144 -1.77 -12.53 -19.87
CA SER A 144 -0.44 -13.05 -19.54
C SER A 144 -0.20 -12.96 -18.03
N ASN A 145 0.47 -13.97 -17.46
CA ASN A 145 0.84 -14.01 -16.03
C ASN A 145 1.59 -12.75 -15.51
N PRO A 146 2.52 -12.12 -16.28
CA PRO A 146 3.27 -10.96 -15.80
C PRO A 146 2.40 -9.76 -15.42
N SER A 147 1.26 -9.59 -16.08
CA SER A 147 0.38 -8.41 -15.97
C SER A 147 -0.33 -8.33 -14.64
N TRP A 148 -0.52 -9.49 -13.99
CA TRP A 148 -1.06 -9.59 -12.64
C TRP A 148 0.03 -9.76 -11.60
N LEU A 149 1.11 -10.48 -11.91
CA LEU A 149 2.19 -10.69 -10.95
C LEU A 149 2.98 -9.41 -10.65
N ALA A 150 3.24 -8.56 -11.65
CA ALA A 150 4.00 -7.32 -11.45
C ALA A 150 3.37 -6.36 -10.42
N PRO A 151 2.08 -5.99 -10.50
CA PRO A 151 1.46 -5.14 -9.47
C PRO A 151 1.40 -5.82 -8.10
N ILE A 152 1.18 -7.14 -8.03
CA ILE A 152 1.14 -7.87 -6.75
C ILE A 152 2.52 -7.85 -6.08
N LEU A 153 3.58 -8.17 -6.84
CA LEU A 153 4.95 -8.14 -6.34
C LEU A 153 5.37 -6.73 -5.96
N PHE A 154 4.94 -5.71 -6.71
CA PHE A 154 5.18 -4.32 -6.37
C PHE A 154 4.53 -3.94 -5.04
N LEU A 155 3.25 -4.24 -4.84
CA LEU A 155 2.56 -3.96 -3.57
C LEU A 155 3.16 -4.75 -2.40
N ALA A 156 3.56 -6.00 -2.62
CA ALA A 156 4.27 -6.79 -1.63
C ALA A 156 5.64 -6.18 -1.29
N PHE A 157 6.38 -5.68 -2.28
CA PHE A 157 7.62 -4.94 -2.05
C PHE A 157 7.39 -3.70 -1.19
N LEU A 158 6.33 -2.93 -1.47
CA LEU A 158 5.99 -1.73 -0.69
C LEU A 158 5.61 -2.05 0.77
N SER A 159 5.01 -3.22 1.05
CA SER A 159 4.57 -3.58 2.40
C SER A 159 5.69 -4.05 3.32
N THR A 160 6.81 -4.53 2.75
CA THR A 160 7.91 -5.08 3.56
C THR A 160 8.70 -4.06 4.36
N GLY A 161 8.55 -2.75 4.11
CA GLY A 161 9.39 -1.72 4.74
C GLY A 161 10.88 -1.89 4.46
N LEU A 162 11.25 -2.75 3.49
CA LEU A 162 12.63 -3.06 3.19
C LEU A 162 13.33 -1.78 2.71
N LEU A 163 14.47 -1.46 3.32
CA LEU A 163 15.24 -0.24 3.08
C LEU A 163 14.57 1.06 3.58
N GLU A 164 13.62 0.98 4.51
CA GLU A 164 13.19 2.16 5.25
C GLU A 164 14.41 2.66 6.04
N ALA A 165 14.86 3.88 5.76
CA ALA A 165 15.88 4.52 6.58
C ALA A 165 15.35 4.53 8.03
N PRO A 166 16.16 4.14 9.03
CA PRO A 166 15.74 4.29 10.41
C PRO A 166 15.24 5.73 10.60
N PRO A 167 14.13 5.94 11.34
CA PRO A 167 13.64 7.30 11.58
C PRO A 167 14.84 8.13 11.98
N ALA A 168 15.10 9.20 11.22
CA ALA A 168 16.27 10.03 11.44
C ALA A 168 16.26 10.36 12.92
N VAL A 169 17.24 9.83 13.67
CA VAL A 169 17.45 10.22 15.05
C VAL A 169 17.59 11.72 14.97
N ALA A 170 16.60 12.44 15.50
CA ALA A 170 16.53 13.89 15.45
C ALA A 170 17.93 14.40 15.76
N GLY A 171 18.53 15.11 14.78
CA GLY A 171 19.85 15.67 14.99
C GLY A 171 19.79 16.56 16.24
N PRO A 172 20.91 16.83 16.92
CA PRO A 172 20.95 17.59 18.17
C PRO A 172 20.35 19.02 18.13
N LYS A 173 19.75 19.43 17.01
CA LYS A 173 19.10 20.72 16.76
C LYS A 173 17.58 20.65 16.64
N ASP A 174 17.00 19.47 16.43
CA ASP A 174 15.56 19.30 16.37
C ASP A 174 15.09 18.92 17.77
N GLY A 175 14.48 19.89 18.47
CA GLY A 175 13.92 19.67 19.80
C GLY A 175 12.89 18.54 19.79
N LEU A 176 12.57 18.01 20.98
CA LEU A 176 11.58 16.95 21.16
C LEU A 176 10.28 17.28 20.42
N SER A 177 9.81 16.35 19.58
CA SER A 177 8.49 16.43 18.96
C SER A 177 7.38 16.42 20.01
N GLU A 178 6.19 16.92 19.68
CA GLU A 178 5.06 16.96 20.62
C GLU A 178 4.69 15.56 21.16
N GLU A 179 4.75 14.53 20.32
CA GLU A 179 4.52 13.13 20.74
C GLU A 179 5.60 12.59 21.70
N GLU A 180 6.84 13.10 21.61
CA GLU A 180 7.91 12.72 22.52
C GLU A 180 7.84 13.50 23.84
N ARG A 181 7.37 14.75 23.81
CA ARG A 181 7.09 15.53 25.02
C ARG A 181 5.95 14.91 25.83
N GLU A 182 4.89 14.48 25.16
CA GLU A 182 3.77 13.80 25.82
C GLU A 182 4.20 12.48 26.46
N ARG A 183 5.01 11.68 25.75
CA ARG A 183 5.59 10.44 26.30
C ARG A 183 6.56 10.70 27.46
N ALA A 184 7.40 11.72 27.38
CA ALA A 184 8.28 12.12 28.47
C ALA A 184 7.48 12.59 29.70
N ALA A 185 6.40 13.34 29.50
CA ALA A 185 5.52 13.78 30.57
C ALA A 185 4.82 12.60 31.26
N ALA A 186 4.28 11.65 30.49
CA ALA A 186 3.66 10.43 31.03
C ALA A 186 4.66 9.57 31.81
N ALA A 187 5.89 9.42 31.31
CA ALA A 187 6.96 8.74 32.04
C ALA A 187 7.34 9.48 33.34
N GLY A 188 7.35 10.82 33.31
CA GLY A 188 7.53 11.66 34.49
C GLY A 188 6.42 11.49 35.53
N GLU A 189 5.17 11.36 35.12
CA GLU A 189 4.03 11.10 36.01
C GLU A 189 4.15 9.75 36.72
N GLN A 190 4.43 8.69 35.97
CA GLN A 190 4.61 7.35 36.54
C GLN A 190 5.82 7.28 37.48
N LEU A 191 6.90 8.02 37.18
CA LEU A 191 8.07 8.09 38.04
C LEU A 191 7.75 8.80 39.37
N GLU A 192 6.93 9.85 39.35
CA GLU A 192 6.50 10.56 40.56
C GLU A 192 5.58 9.70 41.42
N GLU A 193 4.61 9.02 40.81
CA GLU A 193 3.70 8.10 41.50
C GLU A 193 4.47 6.94 42.17
N ARG A 194 5.42 6.33 41.46
CA ARG A 194 6.27 5.27 42.02
C ARG A 194 7.20 5.78 43.11
N ALA A 195 7.71 7.01 43.02
CA ALA A 195 8.50 7.63 44.07
C ALA A 195 7.70 7.83 45.36
N ASP A 196 6.42 8.19 45.24
CA ASP A 196 5.51 8.34 46.37
C ASP A 196 5.06 7.00 46.96
N ALA A 197 4.95 5.96 46.14
CA ALA A 197 4.61 4.60 46.57
C ALA A 197 5.76 3.83 47.26
N LEU A 198 6.99 4.35 47.26
CA LEU A 198 8.13 3.76 47.98
C LEU A 198 7.96 3.97 49.49
N ASP A 199 7.30 3.05 50.19
CA ASP A 199 7.21 3.08 51.65
C ASP A 199 7.70 1.76 52.27
N PRO A 200 8.99 1.63 52.58
CA PRO A 200 9.52 0.40 53.15
C PRO A 200 9.24 0.36 54.65
N LYS A 201 8.44 -0.62 55.09
CA LYS A 201 8.24 -0.89 56.51
C LYS A 201 9.54 -1.45 57.11
N ASN A 202 9.96 -0.90 58.25
CA ASN A 202 11.17 -1.24 59.03
C ASN A 202 12.51 -0.79 58.42
N LEU A 203 12.71 0.52 58.24
CA LEU A 203 14.02 1.10 57.90
C LEU A 203 14.71 1.66 59.14
N THR A 204 16.04 1.60 59.17
CA THR A 204 16.85 2.34 60.15
C THR A 204 16.83 3.84 59.84
N PRO A 205 17.13 4.72 60.82
CA PRO A 205 17.08 6.18 60.62
C PRO A 205 18.00 6.69 59.49
N GLU A 206 19.12 6.00 59.26
CA GLU A 206 20.06 6.32 58.18
C GLU A 206 19.50 5.94 56.80
N GLU A 207 18.87 4.77 56.69
CA GLU A 207 18.23 4.30 55.45
C GLU A 207 16.99 5.13 55.08
N GLN A 208 16.26 5.64 56.09
CA GLN A 208 15.13 6.54 55.87
C GLN A 208 15.59 7.88 55.28
N ALA A 209 16.70 8.43 55.76
CA ALA A 209 17.27 9.68 55.24
C ALA A 209 17.77 9.53 53.80
N GLU A 210 18.36 8.38 53.45
CA GLU A 210 18.75 8.08 52.07
C GLU A 210 17.52 7.89 51.16
N LEU A 211 16.48 7.22 51.64
CA LEU A 211 15.23 7.05 50.90
C LEU A 211 14.56 8.40 50.59
N ASP A 212 14.49 9.31 51.56
CA ASP A 212 13.90 10.63 51.35
C ASP A 212 14.70 11.46 50.34
N LYS A 213 16.03 11.31 50.34
CA LYS A 213 16.89 11.94 49.32
C LYS A 213 16.58 11.39 47.92
N ILE A 214 16.35 10.09 47.78
CA ILE A 214 15.98 9.47 46.50
C ILE A 214 14.59 9.92 46.04
N LYS A 215 13.61 9.95 46.94
CA LYS A 215 12.26 10.46 46.63
C LYS A 215 12.34 11.89 46.09
N GLN A 216 13.15 12.74 46.73
CA GLN A 216 13.38 14.10 46.25
C GLN A 216 14.09 14.13 44.89
N GLU A 217 15.07 13.27 44.65
CA GLU A 217 15.78 13.19 43.37
C GLU A 217 14.89 12.66 42.23
N LEU A 218 14.04 11.66 42.49
CA LEU A 218 13.04 11.13 41.57
C LEU A 218 11.98 12.17 41.25
N LYS A 219 11.44 12.88 42.25
CA LYS A 219 10.50 14.00 42.03
C LYS A 219 11.13 15.12 41.21
N LYS A 220 12.40 15.43 41.43
CA LYS A 220 13.14 16.40 40.60
C LYS A 220 13.29 15.92 39.16
N THR A 221 13.52 14.62 38.92
CA THR A 221 13.56 14.04 37.58
C THR A 221 12.19 14.08 36.92
N ALA A 222 11.14 13.64 37.60
CA ALA A 222 9.77 13.68 37.11
C ALA A 222 9.36 15.09 36.66
N LYS A 223 9.67 16.12 37.47
CA LYS A 223 9.41 17.52 37.09
C LYS A 223 10.18 17.95 35.84
N LYS A 224 11.44 17.52 35.67
CA LYS A 224 12.23 17.81 34.46
C LYS A 224 11.73 17.06 33.23
N LEU A 225 11.11 15.90 33.40
CA LEU A 225 10.51 15.12 32.31
C LEU A 225 9.12 15.63 31.91
N LYS A 226 8.35 16.17 32.87
CA LYS A 226 7.07 16.87 32.63
C LYS A 226 7.25 18.23 31.96
N GLN A 227 8.40 18.87 32.20
CA GLN A 227 8.77 20.15 31.61
C GLN A 227 10.20 20.05 31.04
N PRO A 228 10.40 19.28 29.96
CA PRO A 228 11.69 19.27 29.29
C PRO A 228 11.92 20.70 28.76
N GLY A 229 13.11 21.26 29.01
CA GLY A 229 13.46 22.56 28.45
C GLY A 229 13.27 22.56 26.93
N GLN A 230 12.90 23.69 26.34
CA GLN A 230 12.60 23.78 24.90
C GLN A 230 13.75 23.28 23.99
N GLU A 231 14.98 23.24 24.53
CA GLU A 231 16.21 22.76 23.86
C GLU A 231 16.70 21.38 24.34
N ALA A 232 16.00 20.72 25.27
CA ALA A 232 16.43 19.43 25.80
C ALA A 232 16.37 18.37 24.71
N THR A 233 17.52 17.75 24.41
CA THR A 233 17.61 16.71 23.38
C THR A 233 17.23 15.34 23.95
N GLN A 234 16.67 14.48 23.10
CA GLN A 234 16.30 13.10 23.47
C GLN A 234 17.49 12.33 24.10
N ARG A 235 18.71 12.59 23.62
CA ARG A 235 19.94 11.98 24.14
C ARG A 235 20.29 12.45 25.56
N GLU A 236 20.06 13.71 25.89
CA GLU A 236 20.28 14.23 27.25
C GLU A 236 19.24 13.69 28.23
N VAL A 237 17.99 13.58 27.79
CA VAL A 237 16.91 12.97 28.58
C VAL A 237 17.21 11.50 28.88
N LEU A 238 17.62 10.73 27.86
CA LEU A 238 17.99 9.32 28.02
C LEU A 238 19.28 9.13 28.84
N ALA A 239 20.31 9.95 28.62
CA ALA A 239 21.55 9.89 29.39
C ALA A 239 21.33 10.22 30.87
N GLU A 240 20.44 11.17 31.18
CA GLU A 240 20.12 11.52 32.57
C GLU A 240 19.26 10.44 33.25
N LEU A 241 18.34 9.81 32.51
CA LEU A 241 17.59 8.63 32.98
C LEU A 241 18.53 7.46 33.26
N GLU A 242 19.45 7.14 32.34
CA GLU A 242 20.41 6.05 32.50
C GLU A 242 21.37 6.29 33.68
N ARG A 243 21.90 7.52 33.79
CA ARG A 243 22.79 7.91 34.90
C ARG A 243 22.11 7.73 36.26
N ARG A 244 20.83 8.06 36.36
CA ARG A 244 20.06 7.96 37.60
C ARG A 244 19.58 6.54 37.88
N ALA A 245 19.24 5.75 36.86
CA ALA A 245 18.98 4.31 36.99
C ALA A 245 20.20 3.58 37.57
N ARG A 246 21.41 3.92 37.11
CA ARG A 246 22.67 3.39 37.67
C ARG A 246 22.92 3.84 39.11
N GLN A 247 22.45 5.02 39.52
CA GLN A 247 22.54 5.48 40.92
C GLN A 247 21.56 4.71 41.82
N ALA A 248 20.33 4.51 41.37
CA ALA A 248 19.34 3.68 42.05
C ALA A 248 19.83 2.22 42.19
N GLU A 249 20.41 1.64 41.13
CA GLU A 249 20.96 0.28 41.15
C GLU A 249 22.15 0.16 42.11
N LYS A 250 23.07 1.14 42.12
CA LYS A 250 24.18 1.17 43.08
C LYS A 250 23.71 1.24 44.53
N LEU A 251 22.57 1.88 44.79
CA LEU A 251 22.02 1.96 46.13
C LEU A 251 21.25 0.70 46.53
N ALA A 252 20.45 0.13 45.62
CA ALA A 252 19.83 -1.19 45.83
C ALA A 252 20.88 -2.27 46.09
N ARG A 253 22.08 -2.14 45.52
CA ARG A 253 23.22 -3.00 45.84
C ARG A 253 23.74 -2.82 47.28
N LYS A 254 23.69 -1.60 47.82
CA LYS A 254 24.13 -1.27 49.20
C LYS A 254 23.12 -1.68 50.27
N MET A 255 21.82 -1.66 49.98
CA MET A 255 20.73 -1.97 50.93
C MET A 255 20.42 -3.49 51.10
N GLY A 256 21.23 -4.39 50.54
CA GLY A 256 21.06 -5.85 50.70
C GLY A 256 20.14 -6.51 49.66
N ALA A 257 20.18 -7.85 49.61
CA ALA A 257 19.67 -8.66 48.49
C ALA A 257 18.13 -8.66 48.33
N ASP A 258 17.37 -8.48 49.42
CA ASP A 258 15.90 -8.63 49.41
C ASP A 258 15.15 -7.43 48.76
N GLN A 259 15.81 -6.29 48.56
CA GLN A 259 15.24 -5.11 47.88
C GLN A 259 15.71 -4.95 46.43
N ARG A 260 16.71 -5.72 45.98
CA ARG A 260 17.20 -5.67 44.58
C ARG A 260 16.13 -6.10 43.59
N GLU A 261 15.41 -7.18 43.90
CA GLU A 261 14.43 -7.79 43.00
C GLU A 261 13.24 -6.88 42.68
N LYS A 262 12.74 -6.12 43.66
CA LYS A 262 11.58 -5.23 43.48
C LYS A 262 11.90 -3.94 42.73
N ILE A 263 13.11 -3.41 42.87
CA ILE A 263 13.50 -2.13 42.25
C ILE A 263 14.10 -2.35 40.85
N SER A 264 14.90 -3.41 40.65
CA SER A 264 15.50 -3.69 39.34
C SER A 264 14.51 -4.28 38.33
N GLY A 265 13.55 -5.10 38.80
CA GLY A 265 12.60 -5.80 37.93
C GLY A 265 11.68 -4.87 37.13
N GLY A 266 11.14 -3.84 37.76
CA GLY A 266 10.25 -2.88 37.09
C GLY A 266 10.96 -1.93 36.14
N MET A 267 12.22 -1.57 36.42
CA MET A 267 12.98 -0.59 35.64
C MET A 267 13.67 -1.21 34.43
N LEU A 268 14.12 -2.47 34.52
CA LEU A 268 14.63 -3.24 33.38
C LEU A 268 13.52 -3.61 32.40
N ALA A 269 12.33 -3.96 32.92
CA ALA A 269 11.16 -4.25 32.08
C ALA A 269 10.73 -3.04 31.24
N GLU A 270 10.88 -1.81 31.74
CA GLU A 270 10.61 -0.59 30.99
C GLU A 270 11.70 -0.32 29.93
N LEU A 271 12.98 -0.61 30.23
CA LEU A 271 14.10 -0.48 29.27
C LEU A 271 14.00 -1.49 28.11
N GLU A 272 13.58 -2.72 28.38
CA GLU A 272 13.33 -3.73 27.33
C GLU A 272 12.08 -3.41 26.48
N ARG A 273 11.12 -2.66 27.03
CA ARG A 273 9.89 -2.27 26.33
C ARG A 273 10.05 -1.02 25.46
N HIS A 274 11.13 -0.26 25.65
CA HIS A 274 11.38 1.03 25.00
C HIS A 274 12.74 1.12 24.29
N ALA A 275 13.49 0.01 24.20
CA ALA A 275 14.58 -0.19 23.24
C ALA A 275 14.01 -0.69 21.90
#